data_AF-A0A9X3S516-F1
#
_entry.id   AF-A0A9X3S516-F1
#
_cell.length_a   1.000
_cell.length_b   1.000
_cell.length_c   1.000
_cell.angle_alpha   90.00
_cell.angle_beta   90.00
_cell.angle_gamma   90.00
#
_symmetry.space_group_name_H-M   'P 1'
#
loop_
_entity.id
_entity.type
_entity.pdbx_description
1 polymer ?
#
loop_
_entity_poly.entity_id
_entity_poly.type
_entity_poly.pdbx_seq_one_letter_code
_entity_poly.pdbx_strand_id
1 'polypeptide(L)'
;GAAGGGGAAGARPAAPAPLRATFRVDVALTWATPDSRPESGARVGVHHGTRESAARLVELGGRFFQLRLEEPIVPAGGDRLVIRSLAPPDTLGGGVVLDPDPRRHGPSRDLLARLTRLERGEPEPEAAPARPAPRPERAPLDPRALELEARLVQAGHEPPLDEDPELLAALREHGRAIRLGPSMHVHPDALDEVHDLVVEIIERDGQITLAQLRDALNTSRKYAQAYLEHFDATKVTLRRGEGRVLRRRPRT
;
A
#
# COMPACT_ATOMS: atom_id res chain seq x y z
N GLY A 1 -21.60 -33.86 41.30
CA GLY A 1 -20.93 -32.55 41.25
C GLY A 1 -20.24 -32.42 39.93
N ALA A 2 -20.63 -31.43 39.14
CA ALA A 2 -20.14 -31.16 37.80
C ALA A 2 -18.73 -30.51 37.80
N ALA A 3 -18.00 -30.77 36.71
CA ALA A 3 -17.06 -29.90 35.96
C ALA A 3 -15.91 -29.22 36.72
N GLY A 4 -14.70 -29.09 36.18
CA GLY A 4 -14.20 -29.41 34.84
C GLY A 4 -12.69 -29.17 34.82
N GLY A 5 -11.96 -30.06 34.12
CA GLY A 5 -10.55 -29.86 33.82
C GLY A 5 -10.42 -28.82 32.69
N GLY A 6 -9.90 -27.64 33.01
CA GLY A 6 -9.50 -26.65 32.04
C GLY A 6 -8.22 -27.08 31.35
N GLY A 7 -8.36 -27.85 30.27
CA GLY A 7 -7.27 -28.09 29.32
C GLY A 7 -6.92 -26.76 28.66
N ALA A 8 -5.68 -26.29 28.89
CA ALA A 8 -5.10 -25.16 28.18
C ALA A 8 -5.20 -25.43 26.67
N ALA A 9 -6.04 -24.65 25.99
CA ALA A 9 -6.15 -24.67 24.55
C ALA A 9 -4.77 -24.28 24.00
N GLY A 10 -4.06 -25.26 23.45
CA GLY A 10 -2.83 -25.03 22.70
C GLY A 10 -3.14 -24.07 21.57
N ALA A 11 -2.66 -22.82 21.70
CA ALA A 11 -2.66 -21.86 20.61
C ALA A 11 -1.97 -22.53 19.43
N ARG A 12 -2.74 -22.81 18.37
CA ARG A 12 -2.16 -23.27 17.10
C ARG A 12 -1.13 -22.21 16.69
N PRO A 13 0.10 -22.60 16.31
CA PRO A 13 1.01 -21.65 15.68
C PRO A 13 0.27 -21.07 14.48
N ALA A 14 0.15 -19.74 14.45
CA ALA A 14 -0.43 -19.05 13.31
C ALA A 14 0.31 -19.52 12.05
N ALA A 15 -0.44 -19.93 11.03
CA ALA A 15 0.17 -20.33 9.77
C ALA A 15 1.12 -19.21 9.30
N PRO A 16 2.37 -19.54 8.91
CA PRO A 16 3.33 -18.51 8.51
C PRO A 16 2.71 -17.69 7.39
N ALA A 17 2.64 -16.38 7.57
CA ALA A 17 2.16 -15.47 6.54
C ALA A 17 2.95 -15.73 5.24
N PRO A 18 2.29 -15.72 4.07
CA PRO A 18 2.98 -16.02 2.81
C PRO A 18 4.13 -15.03 2.65
N LEU A 19 5.34 -15.57 2.49
CA LEU A 19 6.55 -14.80 2.29
C LEU A 19 6.41 -13.97 1.00
N ARG A 20 6.59 -12.64 1.11
CA ARG A 20 6.42 -11.69 0.00
C ARG A 20 7.73 -10.97 -0.28
N ALA A 21 8.00 -10.76 -1.56
CA ALA A 21 9.10 -9.91 -2.00
C ALA A 21 8.78 -8.45 -1.64
N THR A 22 9.73 -7.75 -1.01
CA THR A 22 9.56 -6.35 -0.60
C THR A 22 10.81 -5.53 -0.88
N PHE A 23 10.58 -4.24 -1.14
CA PHE A 23 11.62 -3.22 -1.28
C PHE A 23 11.81 -2.40 0.01
N ARG A 24 11.01 -2.68 1.04
CA ARG A 24 11.01 -1.93 2.31
C ARG A 24 10.90 -2.88 3.47
N VAL A 25 11.75 -2.68 4.47
CA VAL A 25 11.76 -3.50 5.67
C VAL A 25 12.11 -2.62 6.86
N ASP A 26 11.34 -2.73 7.95
CA ASP A 26 11.72 -2.10 9.21
C ASP A 26 12.53 -3.09 10.04
N VAL A 27 13.67 -2.63 10.53
CA VAL A 27 14.69 -3.47 11.15
C VAL A 27 15.20 -2.84 12.44
N ALA A 28 15.51 -3.68 13.42
CA ALA A 28 16.35 -3.29 14.55
C ALA A 28 17.79 -3.56 14.17
N LEU A 29 18.63 -2.52 14.17
CA LEU A 29 20.06 -2.65 13.85
C LEU A 29 20.90 -2.63 15.13
N THR A 30 22.01 -3.34 15.06
CA THR A 30 23.08 -3.37 16.07
C THR A 30 24.39 -3.17 15.32
N TRP A 31 25.05 -2.06 15.58
CA TRP A 31 26.31 -1.70 14.94
C TRP A 31 27.47 -2.43 15.64
N ALA A 32 28.48 -2.84 14.86
CA ALA A 32 29.64 -3.56 15.39
C ALA A 32 30.46 -2.66 16.34
N THR A 33 30.61 -1.39 15.98
CA THR A 33 31.11 -0.33 16.86
C THR A 33 30.22 0.91 16.74
N PRO A 34 30.24 1.84 17.70
CA PRO A 34 29.53 3.11 17.58
C PRO A 34 29.94 3.91 16.33
N ASP A 35 31.22 3.85 15.93
CA ASP A 35 31.77 4.53 14.76
C ASP A 35 31.40 3.85 13.43
N SER A 36 30.99 2.58 13.45
CA SER A 36 30.50 1.86 12.27
C SER A 36 29.07 2.24 11.87
N ARG A 37 28.39 3.12 12.63
CA ARG A 37 27.03 3.58 12.32
C ARG A 37 27.07 4.59 11.14
N PRO A 38 26.47 4.26 10.00
CA PRO A 38 26.38 5.20 8.88
C PRO A 38 25.30 6.27 9.12
N GLU A 39 25.44 7.40 8.43
CA GLU A 39 24.44 8.48 8.45
C GLU A 39 23.09 8.05 7.88
N SER A 40 22.01 8.66 8.37
CA SER A 40 20.68 8.46 7.78
C SER A 40 20.68 8.91 6.31
N GLY A 41 20.20 8.06 5.42
CA GLY A 41 20.24 8.26 3.96
C GLY A 41 21.44 7.62 3.27
N ALA A 42 22.41 7.08 4.01
CA ALA A 42 23.56 6.36 3.46
C ALA A 42 23.13 5.09 2.72
N ARG A 43 23.90 4.72 1.69
CA ARG A 43 23.75 3.46 0.96
C ARG A 43 24.64 2.40 1.60
N VAL A 44 24.06 1.26 1.92
CA VAL A 44 24.73 0.12 2.55
C VAL A 44 24.40 -1.17 1.78
N GLY A 45 25.28 -2.16 1.85
CA GLY A 45 24.99 -3.52 1.41
C GLY A 45 24.20 -4.24 2.50
N VAL A 46 23.13 -4.93 2.10
CA VAL A 46 22.29 -5.75 2.98
C VAL A 46 22.39 -7.18 2.51
N HIS A 47 22.88 -8.06 3.37
CA HIS A 47 22.81 -9.50 3.15
C HIS A 47 21.63 -10.09 3.90
N HIS A 48 20.74 -10.76 3.18
CA HIS A 48 19.61 -11.48 3.73
C HIS A 48 19.52 -12.85 3.04
N GLY A 49 19.64 -13.92 3.83
CA GLY A 49 19.79 -15.27 3.31
C GLY A 49 21.03 -15.41 2.42
N THR A 50 20.81 -15.80 1.16
CA THR A 50 21.86 -15.93 0.13
C THR A 50 21.92 -14.75 -0.84
N ARG A 51 21.16 -13.67 -0.59
CA ARG A 51 21.10 -12.49 -1.46
C ARG A 51 21.83 -11.32 -0.83
N GLU A 52 22.47 -10.54 -1.68
CA GLU A 52 23.04 -9.23 -1.36
C GLU A 52 22.26 -8.18 -2.13
N SER A 53 21.78 -7.14 -1.45
CA SER A 53 21.13 -5.99 -2.08
C SER A 53 21.67 -4.71 -1.49
N ALA A 54 21.92 -3.70 -2.33
CA ALA A 54 22.11 -2.35 -1.83
C ALA A 54 20.80 -1.83 -1.22
N ALA A 55 20.91 -1.05 -0.15
CA ALA A 55 19.77 -0.39 0.48
C ALA A 55 20.14 1.01 0.95
N ARG A 56 19.17 1.92 0.90
CA ARG A 56 19.24 3.20 1.61
C ARG A 56 18.73 3.02 3.03
N LEU A 57 19.56 3.40 4.00
CA LEU A 57 19.21 3.38 5.41
C LEU A 57 18.39 4.63 5.75
N VAL A 58 17.25 4.50 6.44
CA VAL A 58 16.48 5.65 6.94
C VAL A 58 16.25 5.47 8.43
N GLU A 59 16.72 6.41 9.23
CA GLU A 59 16.52 6.37 10.68
C GLU A 59 15.06 6.63 11.06
N LEU A 60 14.49 5.71 11.85
CA LEU A 60 13.15 5.87 12.44
C LEU A 60 13.23 6.34 13.90
N GLY A 61 14.35 6.03 14.58
CA GLY A 61 14.70 6.51 15.91
C GLY A 61 15.33 5.42 16.77
N GLY A 62 16.29 5.81 17.62
CA GLY A 62 17.02 4.89 18.49
C GLY A 62 17.84 3.89 17.67
N ARG A 63 17.49 2.60 17.78
CA ARG A 63 18.12 1.50 17.02
C ARG A 63 17.29 1.02 15.83
N PHE A 64 16.14 1.65 15.58
CA PHE A 64 15.21 1.24 14.53
C PHE A 64 15.47 2.00 13.23
N PHE A 65 15.56 1.25 12.15
CA PHE A 65 15.83 1.76 10.81
C PHE A 65 14.88 1.15 9.81
N GLN A 66 14.58 1.90 8.77
CA GLN A 66 13.93 1.39 7.57
C GLN A 66 14.98 1.19 6.48
N LEU A 67 15.06 -0.03 5.97
CA LEU A 67 15.86 -0.35 4.79
C LEU A 67 15.00 -0.16 3.55
N ARG A 68 15.48 0.67 2.62
CA ARG A 68 14.89 0.83 1.30
C ARG A 68 15.80 0.15 0.28
N LEU A 69 15.46 -1.07 -0.06
CA LEU A 69 16.26 -1.93 -0.90
C LEU A 69 16.13 -1.54 -2.37
N GLU A 70 17.24 -1.65 -3.11
CA GLU A 70 17.25 -1.46 -4.56
C GLU A 70 16.75 -2.72 -5.28
N GLU A 71 17.02 -3.90 -4.72
CA GLU A 71 16.48 -5.18 -5.16
C GLU A 71 15.61 -5.79 -4.06
N PRO A 72 14.50 -6.45 -4.39
CA PRO A 72 13.60 -6.94 -3.36
C PRO A 72 14.13 -8.23 -2.72
N ILE A 73 14.01 -8.27 -1.40
CA ILE A 73 14.27 -9.47 -0.61
C ILE A 73 12.94 -10.09 -0.17
N VAL A 74 12.98 -11.32 0.32
CA VAL A 74 11.80 -12.05 0.82
C VAL A 74 12.01 -12.30 2.31
N PRO A 75 11.76 -11.31 3.18
CA PRO A 75 12.05 -11.40 4.60
C PRO A 75 10.86 -11.98 5.38
N ALA A 76 11.16 -12.79 6.39
CA ALA A 76 10.23 -13.14 7.45
C ALA A 76 10.47 -12.26 8.69
N GLY A 77 9.42 -12.04 9.49
CA GLY A 77 9.58 -11.41 10.80
C GLY A 77 10.54 -12.23 11.67
N GLY A 78 11.53 -11.58 12.27
CA GLY A 78 12.59 -12.23 13.05
C GLY A 78 13.82 -12.67 12.24
N ASP A 79 13.81 -12.53 10.91
CA ASP A 79 14.98 -12.86 10.09
C ASP A 79 16.19 -12.00 10.43
N ARG A 80 17.38 -12.58 10.31
CA ARG A 80 18.64 -11.88 10.51
C ARG A 80 19.17 -11.33 9.20
N LEU A 81 19.72 -10.13 9.27
CA LEU A 81 20.38 -9.45 8.16
C LEU A 81 21.74 -8.91 8.59
N VAL A 82 22.67 -8.82 7.65
CA VAL A 82 24.00 -8.24 7.86
C VAL A 82 24.10 -6.96 7.04
N ILE A 83 24.52 -5.88 7.70
CA ILE A 83 24.76 -4.58 7.07
C ILE A 83 26.25 -4.42 6.82
N ARG A 84 26.61 -4.13 5.58
CA ARG A 84 28.00 -3.92 5.14
C ARG A 84 28.16 -2.59 4.44
N SER A 85 29.37 -2.04 4.51
CA SER A 85 29.77 -0.93 3.65
C SER A 85 29.90 -1.43 2.21
N LEU A 86 29.53 -0.61 1.23
CA LEU A 86 29.65 -0.95 -0.18
C LEU A 86 31.10 -0.83 -0.69
N ALA A 87 31.88 0.09 -0.12
CA ALA A 87 33.30 0.27 -0.47
C ALA A 87 34.02 1.10 0.61
N PRO A 88 35.08 0.58 1.27
CA PRO A 88 35.54 -0.82 1.25
C PRO A 88 34.51 -1.76 1.91
N PRO A 89 34.46 -3.05 1.52
CA PRO A 89 33.43 -3.98 1.99
C PRO A 89 33.70 -4.47 3.42
N ASP A 90 33.30 -3.66 4.40
CA ASP A 90 33.42 -3.98 5.82
C ASP A 90 32.05 -4.25 6.46
N THR A 91 32.01 -5.04 7.53
CA THR A 91 30.76 -5.33 8.26
C THR A 91 30.46 -4.21 9.24
N LEU A 92 29.41 -3.44 8.96
CA LEU A 92 28.99 -2.31 9.80
C LEU A 92 28.16 -2.78 10.99
N GLY A 93 27.38 -3.84 10.83
CA GLY A 93 26.53 -4.35 11.88
C GLY A 93 25.61 -5.49 11.45
N GLY A 94 24.79 -5.94 12.39
CA GLY A 94 23.73 -6.92 12.17
C GLY A 94 22.36 -6.31 12.42
N GLY A 95 21.32 -6.94 11.90
CA GLY A 95 19.95 -6.53 12.12
C GLY A 95 18.99 -7.69 12.25
N VAL A 96 17.82 -7.38 12.78
CA VAL A 96 16.67 -8.28 12.83
C VAL A 96 15.51 -7.60 12.12
N VAL A 97 14.84 -8.34 11.24
CA VAL A 97 13.59 -7.90 10.60
C VAL A 97 12.50 -7.83 11.65
N LEU A 98 11.94 -6.64 11.84
CA LEU A 98 10.78 -6.43 12.72
C LEU A 98 9.49 -6.46 11.91
N ASP A 99 9.44 -5.70 10.82
CA ASP A 99 8.29 -5.64 9.92
C ASP A 99 8.75 -5.94 8.47
N PRO A 100 8.35 -7.09 7.90
CA PRO A 100 8.71 -7.47 6.53
C PRO A 100 7.88 -6.77 5.45
N ASP A 101 6.80 -6.06 5.75
CA ASP A 101 6.01 -5.30 4.76
C ASP A 101 5.44 -3.98 5.34
N PRO A 102 6.31 -3.04 5.75
CA PRO A 102 5.87 -1.78 6.33
C PRO A 102 5.20 -0.89 5.28
N ARG A 103 4.03 -0.34 5.63
CA ARG A 103 3.39 0.74 4.85
C ARG A 103 4.28 1.98 4.82
N ARG A 104 4.03 2.94 3.92
CA ARG A 104 4.78 4.21 3.93
C ARG A 104 4.47 5.00 5.20
N HIS A 105 5.40 5.04 6.15
CA HIS A 105 5.35 5.86 7.35
C HIS A 105 6.66 6.64 7.56
N GLY A 106 6.58 7.71 8.35
CA GLY A 106 7.74 8.45 8.86
C GLY A 106 8.00 8.11 10.33
N PRO A 107 9.06 8.69 10.93
CA PRO A 107 9.32 8.54 12.36
C PRO A 107 8.16 9.13 13.18
N SER A 108 7.57 8.34 14.07
CA SER A 108 6.54 8.77 15.02
C SER A 108 6.71 8.07 16.37
N ARG A 109 6.22 8.68 17.46
CA ARG A 109 6.25 8.05 18.79
C ARG A 109 5.47 6.72 18.82
N ASP A 110 4.33 6.66 18.13
CA ASP A 110 3.51 5.44 18.04
C ASP A 110 4.22 4.31 17.28
N LEU A 111 4.96 4.67 16.21
CA LEU A 111 5.78 3.72 15.46
C LEU A 111 6.90 3.13 16.33
N LEU A 112 7.60 3.98 17.09
CA LEU A 112 8.66 3.52 17.99
C LEU A 112 8.13 2.59 19.08
N ALA A 113 6.96 2.90 19.65
CA ALA A 113 6.30 2.04 20.62
C ALA A 113 5.91 0.68 20.01
N ARG A 114 5.44 0.66 18.76
CA ARG A 114 5.13 -0.57 18.01
C ARG A 114 6.37 -1.40 17.74
N LEU A 115 7.45 -0.81 17.22
CA LEU A 115 8.69 -1.52 16.89
C LEU A 115 9.34 -2.13 18.14
N THR A 116 9.31 -1.41 19.27
CA THR A 116 9.78 -1.91 20.58
C THR A 116 8.96 -3.11 21.07
N ARG A 117 7.69 -3.22 20.70
CA ARG A 117 6.83 -4.37 21.03
C ARG A 117 7.13 -5.58 20.14
N LEU A 118 7.29 -5.35 18.83
CA LEU A 118 7.69 -6.38 17.87
C LEU A 118 9.07 -6.98 18.22
N GLU A 119 10.02 -6.14 18.65
CA GLU A 119 11.36 -6.59 19.06
C GLU A 119 11.32 -7.52 20.29
N ARG A 120 10.42 -7.29 21.24
CA ARG A 120 10.26 -8.12 22.44
C ARG A 120 9.59 -9.47 22.20
N GLY A 121 9.16 -9.75 20.97
CA GLY A 121 8.37 -10.93 20.66
C GLY A 121 7.01 -10.93 21.36
N GLU A 122 6.58 -9.77 21.86
CA GLU A 122 5.23 -9.61 22.37
C GLU A 122 4.29 -9.73 21.17
N PRO A 123 3.32 -10.66 21.22
CA PRO A 123 2.39 -10.82 20.12
C PRO A 123 1.81 -9.44 19.83
N GLU A 124 1.74 -9.08 18.54
CA GLU A 124 0.83 -8.02 18.17
C GLU A 124 -0.51 -8.35 18.83
N PRO A 125 -1.10 -7.43 19.64
CA PRO A 125 -2.43 -7.68 20.17
C PRO A 125 -3.23 -8.05 18.95
N GLU A 126 -3.66 -9.33 18.93
CA GLU A 126 -3.98 -10.09 17.74
C GLU A 126 -4.55 -9.14 16.70
N ALA A 127 -3.72 -8.74 15.74
CA ALA A 127 -4.17 -7.86 14.69
C ALA A 127 -5.10 -8.73 13.88
N ALA A 128 -6.37 -8.75 14.29
CA ALA A 128 -7.45 -9.44 13.62
C ALA A 128 -7.22 -9.24 12.13
N PRO A 129 -7.03 -10.34 11.38
CA PRO A 129 -6.36 -10.36 10.07
C PRO A 129 -6.89 -9.22 9.26
N ALA A 130 -6.15 -8.11 9.11
CA ALA A 130 -6.69 -6.77 8.83
C ALA A 130 -8.05 -6.84 8.13
N ARG A 131 -9.12 -7.05 8.91
CA ARG A 131 -10.43 -6.67 8.44
C ARG A 131 -10.21 -5.18 8.30
N PRO A 132 -10.46 -4.57 7.12
CA PRO A 132 -10.44 -3.12 7.03
C PRO A 132 -11.15 -2.63 8.27
N ALA A 133 -10.46 -1.82 9.10
CA ALA A 133 -10.87 -1.44 10.45
C ALA A 133 -12.39 -1.43 10.51
N PRO A 134 -13.06 -2.10 11.49
CA PRO A 134 -14.52 -2.09 11.53
C PRO A 134 -14.93 -0.66 11.28
N ARG A 135 -15.49 -0.43 10.08
CA ARG A 135 -15.85 0.92 9.65
C ARG A 135 -16.65 1.45 10.82
N PRO A 136 -16.38 2.68 11.32
CA PRO A 136 -17.22 3.24 12.37
C PRO A 136 -18.64 2.93 11.95
N GLU A 137 -19.38 2.16 12.77
CA GLU A 137 -20.62 1.52 12.37
C GLU A 137 -21.45 2.60 11.69
N ARG A 138 -21.44 2.50 10.35
CA ARG A 138 -21.53 3.68 9.49
C ARG A 138 -22.92 4.20 9.73
N ALA A 139 -23.04 5.39 10.34
CA ALA A 139 -24.33 5.99 10.60
C ALA A 139 -25.19 5.78 9.34
N PRO A 140 -26.42 5.26 9.49
CA PRO A 140 -27.23 4.93 8.32
C PRO A 140 -27.23 6.14 7.39
N LEU A 141 -26.84 5.90 6.13
CA LEU A 141 -26.74 6.97 5.14
C LEU A 141 -28.06 7.73 5.13
N ASP A 142 -27.97 9.06 5.16
CA ASP A 142 -29.12 9.92 4.94
C ASP A 142 -29.88 9.40 3.71
N PRO A 143 -31.22 9.24 3.74
CA PRO A 143 -32.00 8.83 2.58
C PRO A 143 -31.65 9.61 1.30
N ARG A 144 -31.28 10.89 1.44
CA ARG A 144 -30.81 11.73 0.31
C ARG A 144 -29.47 11.27 -0.25
N ALA A 145 -28.57 10.77 0.59
CA ALA A 145 -27.30 10.20 0.14
C ALA A 145 -27.53 8.88 -0.62
N LEU A 146 -28.49 8.05 -0.20
CA LEU A 146 -28.87 6.83 -0.93
C LEU A 146 -29.52 7.15 -2.29
N GLU A 147 -30.36 8.19 -2.36
CA GLU A 147 -30.91 8.68 -3.63
C GLU A 147 -29.81 9.18 -4.57
N LEU A 148 -28.82 9.90 -4.03
CA LEU A 148 -27.65 10.33 -4.79
C LEU A 148 -26.81 9.16 -5.30
N GLU A 149 -26.56 8.14 -4.46
CA GLU A 149 -25.89 6.90 -4.89
C GLU A 149 -26.64 6.22 -6.03
N ALA A 150 -27.96 6.06 -5.93
CA ALA A 150 -28.77 5.47 -6.99
C ALA A 150 -28.63 6.25 -8.31
N ARG A 151 -28.58 7.60 -8.24
CA ARG A 151 -28.34 8.44 -9.42
C ARG A 151 -26.93 8.26 -9.99
N LEU A 152 -25.90 8.11 -9.14
CA LEU A 152 -24.53 7.82 -9.59
C LEU A 152 -24.44 6.45 -10.27
N VAL A 153 -25.13 5.44 -9.74
CA VAL A 153 -25.21 4.11 -10.35
C VAL A 153 -25.92 4.18 -11.71
N GLN A 154 -27.03 4.90 -11.82
CA GLN A 154 -27.76 5.08 -13.08
C GLN A 154 -26.96 5.89 -14.12
N ALA A 155 -26.15 6.84 -13.68
CA ALA A 155 -25.30 7.65 -14.56
C ALA A 155 -24.12 6.85 -15.14
N GLY A 156 -23.73 5.75 -14.50
CA GLY A 156 -22.64 4.89 -14.95
C GLY A 156 -21.34 5.68 -15.16
N HIS A 157 -20.84 5.69 -16.39
CA HIS A 157 -19.56 6.30 -16.72
C HIS A 157 -19.63 7.82 -16.97
N GLU A 158 -20.83 8.40 -17.08
CA GLU A 158 -21.05 9.83 -17.28
C GLU A 158 -21.61 10.48 -16.02
N PRO A 159 -20.76 10.71 -15.00
CA PRO A 159 -21.24 11.22 -13.73
C PRO A 159 -21.85 12.62 -13.88
N PRO A 160 -22.95 12.91 -13.14
CA PRO A 160 -23.47 14.25 -13.06
C PRO A 160 -22.43 15.20 -12.48
N LEU A 161 -22.46 16.44 -12.98
CA LEU A 161 -21.61 17.52 -12.53
C LEU A 161 -22.32 18.24 -11.38
N ASP A 162 -21.56 18.56 -10.33
CA ASP A 162 -21.98 19.47 -9.26
C ASP A 162 -23.15 18.95 -8.40
N GLU A 163 -22.89 17.87 -7.65
CA GLU A 163 -23.80 17.35 -6.62
C GLU A 163 -23.43 17.88 -5.22
N ASP A 164 -24.34 17.74 -4.27
CA ASP A 164 -24.18 18.24 -2.89
C ASP A 164 -22.86 17.73 -2.25
N PRO A 165 -21.91 18.62 -1.92
CA PRO A 165 -20.62 18.24 -1.35
C PRO A 165 -20.72 17.47 -0.03
N GLU A 166 -21.74 17.73 0.79
CA GLU A 166 -21.93 17.05 2.07
C GLU A 166 -22.37 15.60 1.85
N LEU A 167 -23.33 15.38 0.95
CA LEU A 167 -23.79 14.04 0.59
C LEU A 167 -22.69 13.24 -0.13
N LEU A 168 -21.93 13.89 -1.01
CA LEU A 168 -20.77 13.28 -1.66
C LEU A 168 -19.66 12.93 -0.67
N ALA A 169 -19.42 13.76 0.35
CA ALA A 169 -18.45 13.46 1.40
C ALA A 169 -18.88 12.21 2.19
N ALA A 170 -20.15 12.12 2.58
CA ALA A 170 -20.71 10.93 3.24
C ALA A 170 -20.60 9.68 2.35
N LEU A 171 -20.94 9.77 1.06
CA LEU A 171 -20.79 8.66 0.13
C LEU A 171 -19.33 8.24 -0.06
N ARG A 172 -18.38 9.18 -0.08
CA ARG A 172 -16.94 8.90 -0.15
C ARG A 172 -16.40 8.23 1.12
N GLU A 173 -16.81 8.69 2.30
CA GLU A 173 -16.52 8.02 3.57
C GLU A 173 -17.09 6.60 3.58
N HIS A 174 -18.23 6.42 2.91
CA HIS A 174 -18.87 5.14 2.72
C HIS A 174 -18.28 4.30 1.57
N GLY A 175 -17.31 4.83 0.82
CA GLY A 175 -16.71 4.15 -0.33
C GLY A 175 -17.71 3.85 -1.45
N ARG A 176 -18.79 4.64 -1.54
CA ARG A 176 -19.87 4.57 -2.55
C ARG A 176 -19.76 5.67 -3.61
N ALA A 177 -18.79 6.57 -3.48
CA ALA A 177 -18.44 7.57 -4.48
C ALA A 177 -16.92 7.77 -4.52
N ILE A 178 -16.36 7.98 -5.71
CA ILE A 178 -14.94 8.25 -5.96
C ILE A 178 -14.83 9.54 -6.77
N ARG A 179 -13.95 10.44 -6.35
CA ARG A 179 -13.70 11.72 -7.02
C ARG A 179 -12.78 11.51 -8.22
N LEU A 180 -13.27 11.82 -9.43
CA LEU A 180 -12.45 11.83 -10.65
C LEU A 180 -11.76 13.16 -10.89
N GLY A 181 -12.35 14.27 -10.43
CA GLY A 181 -11.84 15.62 -10.67
C GLY A 181 -12.46 16.65 -9.73
N PRO A 182 -12.36 17.96 -10.02
CA PRO A 182 -12.83 19.02 -9.15
C PRO A 182 -14.30 18.88 -8.76
N SER A 183 -15.16 18.56 -9.74
CA SER A 183 -16.63 18.51 -9.60
C SER A 183 -17.26 17.17 -10.00
N MET A 184 -16.46 16.16 -10.38
CA MET A 184 -16.97 14.87 -10.88
C MET A 184 -16.75 13.74 -9.88
N HIS A 185 -17.81 13.00 -9.59
CA HIS A 185 -17.79 11.83 -8.72
C HIS A 185 -18.51 10.67 -9.38
N VAL A 186 -17.93 9.47 -9.30
CA VAL A 186 -18.49 8.25 -9.89
C VAL A 186 -18.72 7.19 -8.83
N HIS A 187 -19.59 6.24 -9.12
CA HIS A 187 -19.71 5.03 -8.32
C HIS A 187 -18.44 4.15 -8.50
N PRO A 188 -17.98 3.44 -7.46
CA PRO A 188 -16.86 2.50 -7.57
C PRO A 188 -17.01 1.48 -8.70
N ASP A 189 -18.19 0.88 -8.85
CA ASP A 189 -18.44 -0.12 -9.91
C ASP A 189 -18.20 0.45 -11.32
N ALA A 190 -18.66 1.68 -11.56
CA ALA A 190 -18.43 2.36 -12.84
C ALA A 190 -16.95 2.68 -13.07
N LEU A 191 -16.18 2.95 -12.01
CA LEU A 191 -14.74 3.14 -12.13
C LEU A 191 -14.01 1.82 -12.44
N ASP A 192 -14.42 0.72 -11.80
CA ASP A 192 -13.84 -0.60 -12.02
C ASP A 192 -14.10 -1.09 -13.45
N GLU A 193 -15.32 -0.88 -13.97
CA GLU A 193 -15.66 -1.17 -15.37
C GLU A 193 -14.75 -0.39 -16.36
N VAL A 194 -14.54 0.90 -16.10
CA VAL A 194 -13.67 1.74 -16.96
C VAL A 194 -12.20 1.33 -16.80
N HIS A 195 -11.77 0.96 -15.59
CA HIS A 195 -10.43 0.46 -15.33
C HIS A 195 -10.14 -0.79 -16.17
N ASP A 196 -11.05 -1.77 -16.15
CA ASP A 196 -10.88 -3.03 -16.87
C ASP A 196 -10.82 -2.79 -18.38
N LEU A 197 -11.67 -1.91 -18.91
CA LEU A 197 -11.62 -1.48 -20.31
C LEU A 197 -10.30 -0.80 -20.68
N VAL A 198 -9.78 0.08 -19.81
CA VAL A 198 -8.49 0.76 -20.03
C VAL A 198 -7.35 -0.26 -20.05
N VAL A 199 -7.34 -1.22 -19.12
CA VAL A 199 -6.35 -2.30 -19.07
C VAL A 199 -6.41 -3.11 -20.36
N GLU A 200 -7.60 -3.55 -20.78
CA GLU A 200 -7.80 -4.35 -21.99
C GLU A 200 -7.26 -3.63 -23.24
N ILE A 201 -7.59 -2.34 -23.41
CA ILE A 201 -7.13 -1.55 -24.55
C ILE A 201 -5.60 -1.41 -24.53
N ILE A 202 -4.99 -1.15 -23.37
CA ILE A 202 -3.54 -1.03 -23.28
C ILE A 202 -2.85 -2.37 -23.53
N GLU A 203 -3.40 -3.48 -23.06
CA GLU A 203 -2.85 -4.81 -23.32
C GLU A 203 -2.94 -5.20 -24.79
N ARG A 204 -4.01 -4.82 -25.48
CA ARG A 204 -4.23 -5.06 -26.91
C ARG A 204 -3.39 -4.15 -27.81
N ASP A 205 -3.44 -2.84 -27.58
CA ASP A 205 -2.90 -1.82 -28.48
C ASP A 205 -1.53 -1.28 -27.99
N GLY A 206 -1.07 -1.70 -26.82
CA GLY A 206 0.18 -1.29 -26.17
C GLY A 206 0.10 0.07 -25.44
N GLN A 207 -0.87 0.92 -25.80
CA GLN A 207 -1.13 2.20 -25.17
C GLN A 207 -2.61 2.61 -25.38
N ILE A 208 -3.09 3.51 -24.53
CA ILE A 208 -4.40 4.15 -24.69
C ILE A 208 -4.26 5.66 -24.85
N THR A 209 -4.97 6.21 -25.82
CA THR A 209 -5.12 7.65 -26.04
C THR A 209 -6.47 8.13 -25.52
N LEU A 210 -6.60 9.45 -25.33
CA LEU A 210 -7.88 10.07 -24.97
C LEU A 210 -8.98 9.73 -25.99
N ALA A 211 -8.65 9.72 -27.28
CA ALA A 211 -9.59 9.42 -28.35
C ALA A 211 -10.10 7.97 -28.25
N GLN A 212 -9.18 7.00 -28.07
CA GLN A 212 -9.54 5.59 -27.89
C GLN A 212 -10.45 5.37 -26.68
N LEU A 213 -10.13 5.97 -25.53
CA LEU A 213 -10.98 5.82 -24.35
C LEU A 213 -12.35 6.46 -24.55
N ARG A 214 -12.39 7.67 -25.11
CA ARG A 214 -13.65 8.36 -25.43
C ARG A 214 -14.54 7.50 -26.32
N ASP A 215 -13.97 6.94 -27.39
CA ASP A 215 -14.70 6.15 -28.38
C ASP A 215 -15.17 4.82 -27.78
N ALA A 216 -14.34 4.18 -26.95
CA ALA A 216 -14.69 2.94 -26.27
C ALA A 216 -15.79 3.12 -25.22
N LEU A 217 -15.79 4.24 -24.49
CA LEU A 217 -16.84 4.59 -23.52
C LEU A 217 -18.07 5.25 -24.16
N ASN A 218 -18.03 5.52 -25.47
CA ASN A 218 -19.04 6.30 -26.20
C ASN A 218 -19.46 7.59 -25.47
N THR A 219 -18.47 8.31 -24.93
CA THR A 219 -18.68 9.42 -23.99
C THR A 219 -18.09 10.74 -24.47
N SER A 220 -18.27 11.82 -23.73
CA SER A 220 -17.63 13.11 -24.02
C SER A 220 -16.12 13.08 -23.70
N ARG A 221 -15.34 13.92 -24.40
CA ARG A 221 -13.89 14.06 -24.11
C ARG A 221 -13.59 14.45 -22.67
N LYS A 222 -14.49 15.22 -22.05
CA LYS A 222 -14.35 15.70 -20.67
C LYS A 222 -14.33 14.54 -19.69
N TYR A 223 -15.22 13.56 -19.84
CA TYR A 223 -15.31 12.39 -18.96
C TYR A 223 -14.13 11.45 -19.17
N ALA A 224 -13.83 11.11 -20.43
CA ALA A 224 -12.66 10.28 -20.75
C ALA A 224 -11.35 10.88 -20.22
N GLN A 225 -11.18 12.21 -20.32
CA GLN A 225 -10.02 12.89 -19.76
C GLN A 225 -9.96 12.75 -18.24
N ALA A 226 -11.08 12.91 -17.54
CA ALA A 226 -11.16 12.79 -16.09
C ALA A 226 -10.74 11.40 -15.59
N TYR A 227 -11.20 10.34 -16.26
CA TYR A 227 -10.78 8.97 -15.93
C TYR A 227 -9.28 8.79 -16.12
N LEU A 228 -8.72 9.24 -17.24
CA LEU A 228 -7.28 9.11 -17.48
C LEU A 228 -6.45 9.90 -16.46
N GLU A 229 -6.88 11.10 -16.09
CA GLU A 229 -6.23 11.90 -15.05
C GLU A 229 -6.32 11.21 -13.69
N HIS A 230 -7.47 10.62 -13.36
CA HIS A 230 -7.65 9.82 -12.16
C HIS A 230 -6.72 8.60 -12.14
N PHE A 231 -6.60 7.86 -13.24
CA PHE A 231 -5.70 6.70 -13.36
C PHE A 231 -4.22 7.09 -13.32
N ASP A 232 -3.86 8.26 -13.86
CA ASP A 232 -2.50 8.79 -13.74
C ASP A 232 -2.18 9.17 -12.28
N ALA A 233 -3.12 9.84 -11.60
CA ALA A 233 -2.98 10.26 -10.21
C ALA A 233 -2.92 9.08 -9.23
N THR A 234 -3.72 8.04 -9.48
CA THR A 234 -3.73 6.78 -8.72
C THR A 234 -2.63 5.81 -9.14
N LYS A 235 -1.80 6.18 -10.14
CA LYS A 235 -0.64 5.42 -10.62
C LYS A 235 -1.01 4.10 -11.29
N VAL A 236 -2.21 3.98 -11.86
CA VAL A 236 -2.61 2.87 -12.74
C VAL A 236 -1.95 3.04 -14.10
N THR A 237 -2.02 4.25 -14.67
CA THR A 237 -1.43 4.58 -15.98
C THR A 237 -0.25 5.53 -15.84
N LEU A 238 0.60 5.57 -16.86
CA LEU A 238 1.66 6.56 -17.02
C LEU A 238 1.65 7.10 -18.45
N ARG A 239 1.83 8.40 -18.62
CA ARG A 239 1.89 9.02 -19.95
C ARG A 239 3.24 8.76 -20.61
N ARG A 240 3.23 8.20 -21.83
CA ARG A 240 4.43 7.89 -22.61
C ARG A 240 4.19 8.26 -24.08
N GLY A 241 4.83 9.34 -24.52
CA GLY A 241 4.59 9.90 -25.86
C GLY A 241 3.15 10.43 -25.98
N GLU A 242 2.47 10.05 -27.06
CA GLU A 242 1.10 10.46 -27.37
C GLU A 242 0.01 9.69 -26.58
N GLY A 243 0.38 8.56 -25.95
CA GLY A 243 -0.54 7.68 -25.24
C GLY A 243 -0.20 7.49 -23.76
N ARG A 244 -0.96 6.62 -23.12
CA ARG A 244 -0.75 6.14 -21.76
C ARG A 244 -0.54 4.64 -21.78
N VAL A 245 0.41 4.17 -20.98
CA VAL A 245 0.69 2.75 -20.81
C VAL A 245 0.41 2.36 -19.36
N LEU A 246 0.15 1.08 -19.12
CA LEU A 246 0.01 0.58 -17.76
C LEU A 246 1.31 0.82 -17.02
N ARG A 247 1.20 1.40 -15.84
CA ARG A 247 2.32 1.45 -14.91
C ARG A 247 2.51 0.02 -14.42
N ARG A 248 3.32 -0.77 -15.13
CA ARG A 248 3.79 -2.04 -14.59
C ARG A 248 4.34 -1.75 -13.21
N ARG A 249 3.69 -2.28 -12.16
CA ARG A 249 4.41 -2.56 -10.93
C ARG A 249 5.64 -3.34 -11.39
N PRO A 250 6.87 -2.98 -10.98
CA PRO A 250 8.02 -3.81 -11.28
C PRO A 250 7.63 -5.23 -10.88
N ARG A 251 7.51 -6.12 -11.88
CA ARG A 251 7.22 -7.54 -11.64
C ARG A 251 8.42 -8.03 -10.86
N THR A 252 8.26 -8.10 -9.55
CA THR A 252 9.30 -8.58 -8.66
C THR A 252 8.65 -9.13 -7.42
#